data_AF-A0A504JCN4-F1
#
_entry.id   AF-A0A504JCN4-F1
#
_cell.length_a   1.000
_cell.length_b   1.000
_cell.length_c   1.000
_cell.angle_alpha   90.00
_cell.angle_beta   90.00
_cell.angle_gamma   90.00
#
_symmetry.space_group_name_H-M   'P 1'
#
loop_
_entity.id
_entity.type
_entity.pdbx_description
1 polymer ?
#
loop_
_entity_poly.entity_id
_entity_poly.type
_entity_poly.pdbx_seq_one_letter_code
_entity_poly.pdbx_strand_id
1 'polypeptide(L)'
;MKKIQTLLSKILDNPFVNLLVSIGLISIGIEELYDKGYAELNLHWKHGISIYGIFLCIEALFKIIKGTNKIYQHGKRIRNK
;
A
#
# COMPACT_ATOMS: atom_id res chain seq x y z
N MET A 1 -12.68 21.20 -10.47
CA MET A 1 -12.79 20.34 -9.27
C MET A 1 -13.11 18.87 -9.61
N LYS A 2 -14.20 18.55 -10.32
CA LYS A 2 -14.56 17.15 -10.67
C LYS A 2 -13.44 16.36 -11.37
N LYS A 3 -12.74 16.95 -12.35
CA LYS A 3 -11.64 16.28 -13.08
C LYS A 3 -10.46 15.89 -12.17
N ILE A 4 -10.13 16.71 -11.18
CA ILE A 4 -9.00 16.46 -10.26
C ILE A 4 -9.36 15.33 -9.30
N GLN A 5 -10.58 15.30 -8.78
CA GLN A 5 -11.07 14.21 -7.92
C GLN A 5 -11.07 12.87 -8.65
N THR A 6 -11.50 12.83 -9.91
CA THR A 6 -11.47 11.60 -10.73
C THR A 6 -10.04 11.16 -11.05
N LEU A 7 -9.10 12.10 -11.22
CA LEU A 7 -7.71 11.77 -11.47
C LEU A 7 -7.08 11.18 -10.20
N LEU A 8 -7.32 11.81 -9.05
CA LEU A 8 -6.86 11.32 -7.75
C LEU A 8 -7.43 9.94 -7.42
N SER A 9 -8.73 9.71 -7.67
CA SER A 9 -9.34 8.39 -7.42
C SER A 9 -8.66 7.30 -8.25
N LYS A 10 -8.39 7.56 -9.54
CA LYS A 10 -7.69 6.60 -10.41
C LYS A 10 -6.26 6.31 -9.96
N ILE A 11 -5.57 7.33 -9.41
CA ILE A 11 -4.22 7.17 -8.88
C ILE A 11 -4.25 6.32 -7.61
N LEU A 12 -5.20 6.59 -6.72
CA LEU A 12 -5.43 5.83 -5.46
C LEU A 12 -6.02 4.44 -5.69
N ASP A 13 -6.62 4.18 -6.85
CA ASP A 13 -7.08 2.84 -7.24
C ASP A 13 -5.92 1.97 -7.76
N ASN A 14 -4.77 2.56 -8.08
CA ASN A 14 -3.62 1.83 -8.58
C ASN A 14 -2.88 1.12 -7.42
N PRO A 15 -2.83 -0.23 -7.42
CA PRO A 15 -2.23 -0.96 -6.32
C PRO A 15 -0.72 -0.71 -6.17
N PHE A 16 0.00 -0.36 -7.23
CA PHE A 16 1.41 0.00 -7.14
C PHE A 16 1.63 1.37 -6.47
N VAL A 17 0.74 2.33 -6.74
CA VAL A 17 0.78 3.63 -6.07
C VAL A 17 0.46 3.45 -4.58
N ASN A 18 -0.56 2.64 -4.26
CA ASN A 18 -0.88 2.35 -2.87
C ASN A 18 0.25 1.63 -2.15
N LEU A 19 0.99 0.74 -2.83
CA LEU A 19 2.18 0.13 -2.28
C LEU A 19 3.25 1.18 -1.95
N LEU A 20 3.54 2.12 -2.85
CA LEU A 20 4.51 3.20 -2.60
C LEU A 20 4.09 4.10 -1.43
N VAL A 21 2.82 4.53 -1.41
CA VAL A 21 2.26 5.32 -0.31
C VAL A 21 2.38 4.55 1.01
N SER A 22 2.04 3.27 1.01
CA SER A 22 2.09 2.42 2.21
C SER A 22 3.50 2.33 2.80
N ILE A 23 4.52 2.20 1.95
CA ILE A 23 5.93 2.18 2.38
C ILE A 23 6.30 3.50 3.06
N GLY A 24 5.90 4.64 2.46
CA GLY A 24 6.15 5.96 3.05
C GLY A 24 5.49 6.14 4.42
N LEU A 25 4.25 5.70 4.58
CA LEU A 25 3.53 5.76 5.87
C LEU A 25 4.19 4.88 6.93
N ILE A 26 4.67 3.69 6.54
CA ILE A 26 5.41 2.79 7.43
C ILE A 26 6.71 3.45 7.89
N SER A 27 7.48 4.05 6.96
CA SER A 27 8.73 4.75 7.26
C SER A 27 8.56 5.87 8.29
N ILE A 28 7.47 6.64 8.22
CA ILE A 28 7.17 7.72 9.19
C ILE A 28 7.04 7.18 10.61
N GLY A 29 6.42 6.01 10.79
CA GLY A 29 6.32 5.39 12.11
C GLY A 29 7.63 4.78 12.59
N ILE A 30 8.43 4.22 11.68
CA ILE A 30 9.75 3.67 12.01
C ILE A 30 10.71 4.78 12.44
N GLU A 31 10.67 5.94 11.79
CA GLU A 31 11.51 7.10 12.14
C GLU A 31 11.30 7.54 13.58
N GLU A 32 10.07 7.48 14.10
CA GLU A 32 9.79 7.77 15.51
C GLU A 32 10.39 6.74 16.48
N LEU A 33 10.52 5.47 16.06
CA LEU A 33 11.18 4.43 16.87
C LEU A 33 12.69 4.67 17.01
N TYR A 34 13.33 5.15 15.94
CA TYR A 34 14.77 5.42 15.93
C TYR A 34 15.14 6.67 16.73
N ASP A 35 14.31 7.71 16.69
CA ASP A 35 14.64 9.01 17.28
C ASP A 35 14.48 9.04 18.81
N LYS A 36 13.51 8.29 19.38
CA LYS A 36 13.21 8.32 20.82
C LYS A 36 13.76 7.13 21.62
N GLY A 37 14.29 6.11 20.95
CA GLY A 37 14.68 4.86 21.59
C GLY A 37 13.47 4.08 22.14
N TYR A 38 13.57 2.75 22.16
CA TYR A 38 12.46 1.86 22.52
C TYR A 38 11.86 2.07 23.93
N ALA A 39 12.58 2.75 24.82
CA ALA A 39 12.20 2.90 26.24
C ALA A 39 11.21 4.05 26.51
N GLU A 40 11.10 5.04 25.61
CA GLU A 40 10.18 6.20 25.76
C GLU A 40 9.11 6.22 24.67
N LEU A 41 8.70 5.04 24.20
CA LEU A 41 7.74 4.90 23.12
C LEU A 41 6.33 5.32 23.57
N ASN A 42 6.07 6.63 23.52
CA ASN A 42 4.74 7.17 23.68
C ASN A 42 3.94 6.91 22.41
N LEU A 43 2.81 6.20 22.56
CA LEU A 43 1.85 5.98 21.47
C LEU A 43 1.39 7.33 20.91
N HIS A 44 1.82 7.62 19.69
CA HIS A 44 1.59 8.89 19.02
C HIS A 44 0.90 8.66 17.66
N TRP A 45 0.33 9.71 17.07
CA TRP A 45 -0.45 9.59 15.82
C TRP A 45 0.34 8.96 14.65
N LYS A 46 1.67 9.14 14.63
CA LYS A 46 2.55 8.54 13.61
C LYS A 46 2.54 7.01 13.67
N HIS A 47 2.39 6.41 14.85
CA HIS A 47 2.25 4.97 15.00
C HIS A 47 0.95 4.47 14.38
N GLY A 48 -0.16 5.19 14.61
CA GLY A 48 -1.45 4.89 13.98
C GLY A 48 -1.39 4.99 12.45
N ILE A 49 -0.68 5.99 11.93
CA ILE A 49 -0.47 6.15 10.48
C ILE A 49 0.40 5.03 9.90
N SER A 50 1.45 4.61 10.61
CA SER A 50 2.29 3.50 10.18
C SER A 50 1.52 2.17 10.17
N ILE A 51 0.70 1.91 11.20
CA ILE A 51 -0.21 0.75 11.23
C ILE A 51 -1.18 0.81 10.04
N TYR A 52 -1.77 1.96 9.74
CA TYR A 52 -2.61 2.13 8.55
C TYR A 52 -1.82 1.84 7.26
N GLY A 53 -0.57 2.29 7.18
CA GLY A 53 0.37 1.95 6.12
C GLY A 53 0.55 0.43 5.96
N ILE A 54 0.68 -0.32 7.04
CA ILE A 54 0.80 -1.80 6.98
C ILE A 54 -0.46 -2.41 6.35
N PHE A 55 -1.65 -2.01 6.76
CA PHE A 55 -2.90 -2.52 6.18
C PHE A 55 -3.02 -2.18 4.69
N LEU A 56 -2.68 -0.95 4.31
CA LEU A 56 -2.68 -0.52 2.91
C LEU A 56 -1.69 -1.32 2.06
N CYS A 57 -0.51 -1.63 2.62
CA CYS A 57 0.50 -2.47 1.99
C CYS A 57 -0.02 -3.89 1.73
N ILE A 58 -0.64 -4.52 2.74
CA ILE A 58 -1.23 -5.84 2.62
C ILE A 58 -2.30 -5.86 1.52
N GLU A 59 -3.20 -4.87 1.51
CA GLU A 59 -4.25 -4.76 0.50
C GLU A 59 -3.67 -4.61 -0.92
N ALA A 60 -2.66 -3.76 -1.08
CA ALA A 60 -1.97 -3.56 -2.35
C ALA A 60 -1.32 -4.86 -2.86
N LEU A 61 -0.63 -5.60 -1.98
CA LEU A 61 -0.03 -6.90 -2.32
C LEU A 61 -1.09 -7.91 -2.77
N PHE A 62 -2.21 -8.04 -2.05
CA PHE A 62 -3.30 -8.93 -2.46
C PHE A 62 -3.86 -8.57 -3.85
N LYS A 63 -4.05 -7.28 -4.13
CA LYS A 63 -4.51 -6.80 -5.45
C LYS A 63 -3.51 -7.13 -6.55
N ILE A 64 -2.21 -6.93 -6.32
CA ILE A 64 -1.14 -7.28 -7.26
C ILE A 64 -1.14 -8.78 -7.54
N ILE A 65 -1.11 -9.61 -6.49
CA ILE A 65 -1.10 -11.09 -6.62
C ILE A 65 -2.34 -11.57 -7.40
N LYS A 66 -3.52 -11.05 -7.07
CA LYS A 66 -4.77 -11.39 -7.77
C LYS A 66 -4.73 -10.97 -9.24
N GLY A 67 -4.15 -9.81 -9.54
CA GLY A 67 -3.93 -9.33 -10.91
C GLY A 67 -3.01 -10.28 -11.70
N THR A 68 -1.86 -10.64 -11.12
CA THR A 68 -0.89 -11.56 -11.72
C THR A 68 -1.50 -12.95 -11.96
N ASN A 69 -2.25 -13.49 -10.99
CA ASN A 69 -2.92 -14.78 -11.14
C ASN A 69 -3.95 -14.78 -12.29
N LYS A 70 -4.70 -13.68 -12.46
CA LYS A 70 -5.63 -13.54 -13.59
C LYS A 70 -4.90 -13.55 -14.94
N ILE A 71 -3.80 -12.83 -15.05
CA ILE A 71 -2.98 -12.77 -16.27
C ILE A 71 -2.43 -14.17 -16.60
N TYR A 72 -1.90 -14.87 -15.59
CA TYR A 72 -1.37 -16.22 -15.75
C TYR A 72 -2.43 -17.22 -16.24
N GLN A 73 -3.61 -17.23 -15.62
CA GLN A 73 -4.72 -18.11 -16.04
C GLN A 73 -5.19 -17.81 -17.46
N HIS A 74 -5.25 -16.52 -17.83
CA HIS A 74 -5.62 -16.12 -19.18
C HIS A 74 -4.61 -16.60 -20.23
N GLY A 75 -3.31 -16.41 -19.98
CA GLY A 75 -2.25 -16.91 -20.85
C GLY A 75 -2.26 -18.44 -20.99
N LYS A 76 -2.49 -19.17 -19.89
CA LYS A 76 -2.65 -20.63 -19.92
C LYS A 76 -3.85 -21.06 -20.77
N ARG A 77 -4.97 -20.34 -20.70
CA ARG A 77 -6.17 -20.63 -21.49
C ARG A 77 -5.98 -20.38 -22.99
N ILE A 78 -5.20 -19.36 -23.36
CA ILE A 78 -4.85 -19.09 -24.76
C ILE A 78 -3.91 -20.17 -25.30
N ARG A 79 -2.93 -20.63 -24.50
CA ARG A 79 -1.96 -21.65 -24.93
C ARG A 79 -2.55 -23.05 -25.14
N ASN A 80 -3.66 -23.35 -24.48
CA ASN A 80 -4.36 -24.65 -24.56
C ASN A 80 -5.51 -24.67 -25.58
N LYS A 81 -5.67 -23.62 -26.39
CA LYS A 81 -6.59 -23.56 -27.53
C LYS A 81 -5.80 -23.66 -28.83
#